data_AF-A0A7Y4X3E5-F1
#
_entry.id   AF-A0A7Y4X3E5-F1
#
_cell.length_a   1.000
_cell.length_b   1.000
_cell.length_c   1.000
_cell.angle_alpha   90.00
_cell.angle_beta   90.00
_cell.angle_gamma   90.00
#
_symmetry.space_group_name_H-M   'P 1'
#
loop_
_entity.id
_entity.type
_entity.pdbx_description
1 polymer ?
#
loop_
_entity_poly.entity_id
_entity_poly.type
_entity_poly.pdbx_seq_one_letter_code
_entity_poly.pdbx_strand_id
1 'polypeptide(L)'
;MAVTLQAILQTSFAAYTEAHKVPRRVWKAAHAVMRCRTAALGGHVRQCPQGHVTEIWYNSCRHRTCPRCCGHRIPQWLDGWQQQLLPTDHFHVIFTLPRELHEVWQWNRAPLTEVLFRSVRETLAILLGDAHWLGAQPGILAALHTWGRTLTLHPPNA
;
A
#
# COMPACT_ATOMS: atom_id res chain seq x y z
N MET A 1 -6.13 -16.77 20.51
CA MET A 1 -6.59 -16.08 19.28
C MET A 1 -5.55 -15.08 18.84
N ALA A 2 -5.15 -15.06 17.58
CA ALA A 2 -4.23 -14.04 17.07
C ALA A 2 -4.94 -12.68 17.04
N VAL A 3 -4.31 -11.65 17.62
CA VAL A 3 -4.80 -10.28 17.56
C VAL A 3 -4.73 -9.81 16.10
N THR A 4 -5.87 -9.39 15.53
CA THR A 4 -5.92 -8.89 14.15
C THR A 4 -6.04 -7.37 14.12
N LEU A 5 -5.54 -6.72 13.06
CA LEU A 5 -5.73 -5.28 12.86
C LEU A 5 -7.22 -4.88 12.88
N GLN A 6 -8.09 -5.74 12.32
CA GLN A 6 -9.53 -5.51 12.33
C GLN A 6 -10.08 -5.45 13.76
N ALA A 7 -9.70 -6.41 14.60
CA ALA A 7 -10.12 -6.45 16.00
C ALA A 7 -9.63 -5.23 16.77
N ILE A 8 -8.36 -4.85 16.62
CA ILE A 8 -7.79 -3.65 17.26
C ILE A 8 -8.63 -2.42 16.87
N LEU A 9 -8.83 -2.18 15.58
CA LEU A 9 -9.58 -1.01 15.10
C LEU A 9 -11.03 -1.03 15.61
N GLN A 10 -11.69 -2.18 15.60
CA GLN A 10 -13.07 -2.30 16.13
C GLN A 10 -13.16 -1.93 17.61
N THR A 11 -12.14 -2.24 18.40
CA THR A 11 -12.14 -1.95 19.85
C THR A 11 -11.66 -0.55 20.21
N SER A 12 -10.73 0.04 19.45
CA SER A 12 -10.02 1.25 19.90
C SER A 12 -10.20 2.47 18.99
N PHE A 13 -10.68 2.31 17.75
CA PHE A 13 -10.68 3.41 16.78
C PHE A 13 -11.62 4.55 17.16
N ALA A 14 -12.76 4.24 17.80
CA ALA A 14 -13.70 5.26 18.29
C ALA A 14 -13.04 6.20 19.31
N ALA A 15 -12.52 5.64 20.41
CA ALA A 15 -11.79 6.39 21.43
C ALA A 15 -10.57 7.13 20.86
N TYR A 16 -9.85 6.52 19.91
CA TYR A 16 -8.72 7.17 19.24
C TYR A 16 -9.16 8.45 18.50
N THR A 17 -10.30 8.42 17.80
CA THR A 17 -10.82 9.56 17.03
C THR A 17 -11.39 10.69 17.88
N GLU A 18 -11.70 10.44 19.15
CA GLU A 18 -12.09 11.48 20.12
C GLU A 18 -10.87 12.30 20.55
N ALA A 19 -9.72 11.65 20.74
CA ALA A 19 -8.49 12.29 21.18
C ALA A 19 -7.63 12.86 20.03
N HIS A 20 -7.83 12.41 18.79
CA HIS A 20 -6.94 12.75 17.67
C HIS A 20 -7.70 13.16 16.40
N LYS A 21 -7.20 14.19 15.71
CA LYS A 21 -7.65 14.54 14.36
C LYS A 21 -7.20 13.49 13.36
N VAL A 22 -8.15 12.78 12.76
CA VAL A 22 -7.86 11.73 11.76
C VAL A 22 -8.15 12.26 10.35
N PRO A 23 -7.16 12.26 9.43
CA PRO A 23 -7.40 12.62 8.04
C PRO A 23 -8.44 11.70 7.40
N ARG A 24 -9.34 12.24 6.56
CA ARG A 24 -10.43 11.49 5.92
C ARG A 24 -9.99 10.19 5.25
N ARG A 25 -8.79 10.16 4.63
CA ARG A 25 -8.23 8.95 4.02
C ARG A 25 -7.97 7.81 5.02
N VAL A 26 -7.51 8.16 6.22
CA VAL A 26 -7.22 7.21 7.30
C VAL A 26 -8.53 6.72 7.88
N TRP A 27 -9.50 7.62 8.09
CA TRP A 27 -10.84 7.26 8.54
C TRP A 27 -11.52 6.27 7.59
N LYS A 28 -11.52 6.55 6.28
CA LYS A 28 -12.04 5.62 5.26
C LYS A 28 -11.35 4.26 5.29
N ALA A 29 -10.03 4.24 5.42
CA ALA A 29 -9.25 3.01 5.49
C ALA A 29 -9.63 2.19 6.74
N ALA A 30 -9.65 2.81 7.92
CA ALA A 30 -10.02 2.16 9.17
C ALA A 30 -11.45 1.58 9.10
N HIS A 31 -12.40 2.37 8.62
CA HIS A 31 -13.79 1.95 8.49
C HIS A 31 -13.98 0.79 7.50
N ALA A 32 -13.23 0.80 6.39
CA ALA A 32 -13.22 -0.32 5.45
C ALA A 32 -12.63 -1.59 6.08
N VAL A 33 -11.56 -1.47 6.88
CA VAL A 33 -10.96 -2.63 7.57
C VAL A 33 -11.91 -3.18 8.63
N MET A 34 -12.53 -2.33 9.45
CA MET A 34 -13.47 -2.75 10.51
C MET A 34 -14.68 -3.50 9.96
N ARG A 35 -15.21 -3.10 8.80
CA ARG A 35 -16.38 -3.73 8.15
C ARG A 35 -16.04 -4.91 7.25
N CYS A 36 -14.75 -5.19 7.03
CA CYS A 36 -14.34 -6.20 6.06
C CYS A 36 -14.80 -7.60 6.50
N ARG A 37 -15.44 -8.36 5.59
CA ARG A 37 -15.92 -9.73 5.87
C ARG A 37 -16.90 -9.78 7.06
N THR A 38 -17.77 -8.79 7.18
CA THR A 38 -18.89 -8.80 8.12
C THR A 38 -20.21 -8.59 7.39
N ALA A 39 -21.32 -8.86 8.08
CA ALA A 39 -22.67 -8.62 7.54
C ALA A 39 -22.89 -7.19 7.04
N ALA A 40 -22.13 -6.21 7.55
CA ALA A 40 -22.22 -4.81 7.13
C ALA A 40 -21.84 -4.57 5.66
N LEU A 41 -21.20 -5.53 4.98
CA LEU A 41 -20.90 -5.47 3.54
C LEU A 41 -21.76 -6.45 2.71
N GLY A 42 -22.78 -7.04 3.34
CA GLY A 42 -23.54 -8.15 2.78
C GLY A 42 -22.70 -9.42 2.63
N GLY A 43 -23.32 -10.44 2.07
CA GLY A 43 -22.70 -11.73 1.82
C GLY A 43 -23.56 -12.57 0.90
N HIS A 44 -23.12 -13.79 0.66
CA HIS A 44 -23.85 -14.80 -0.08
C HIS A 44 -23.83 -16.12 0.68
N VAL A 45 -24.86 -16.92 0.47
CA VAL A 45 -24.91 -18.27 1.01
C VAL A 45 -24.17 -19.19 0.04
N ARG A 46 -23.20 -19.94 0.55
CA ARG A 46 -22.59 -21.06 -0.15
C ARG A 46 -23.23 -22.32 0.38
N GLN A 47 -23.98 -23.00 -0.48
CA GLN A 47 -24.66 -24.23 -0.14
C GLN A 47 -24.17 -25.36 -1.04
N CYS A 48 -23.90 -26.51 -0.44
CA CYS A 48 -23.74 -27.75 -1.18
C CYS A 48 -25.03 -28.06 -1.96
N PRO A 49 -24.99 -28.55 -3.21
CA PRO A 49 -26.21 -28.86 -3.97
C PRO A 49 -27.17 -29.81 -3.26
N GLN A 50 -26.63 -30.70 -2.43
CA GLN A 50 -27.36 -31.67 -1.62
C GLN A 50 -27.69 -31.15 -0.20
N GLY A 51 -27.37 -29.89 0.11
CA GLY A 51 -27.77 -29.22 1.37
C GLY A 51 -26.94 -29.55 2.61
N HIS A 52 -25.93 -30.42 2.52
CA HIS A 52 -25.14 -30.87 3.69
C HIS A 52 -24.38 -29.74 4.40
N VAL A 53 -23.93 -28.75 3.64
CA VAL A 53 -23.16 -27.61 4.16
C VAL A 53 -23.82 -26.34 3.66
N THR A 54 -24.13 -25.44 4.58
CA THR A 54 -24.64 -24.10 4.32
C THR A 54 -23.81 -23.11 5.11
N GLU A 55 -23.07 -22.25 4.42
CA GLU A 55 -22.23 -21.23 5.04
C GLU A 55 -22.57 -19.83 4.51
N ILE A 56 -22.55 -18.85 5.41
CA ILE A 56 -22.64 -17.44 5.03
C ILE A 56 -21.23 -16.93 4.76
N TRP A 57 -21.01 -16.46 3.54
CA TRP A 57 -19.74 -15.88 3.12
C TRP A 57 -19.85 -14.37 2.94
N TYR A 58 -19.25 -13.61 3.85
CA TYR A 58 -19.29 -12.15 3.81
C TYR A 58 -18.33 -11.55 2.78
N ASN A 59 -18.76 -10.43 2.20
CA ASN A 59 -18.02 -9.71 1.16
C ASN A 59 -16.79 -8.99 1.72
N SER A 60 -15.75 -8.88 0.89
CA SER A 60 -14.50 -8.16 1.21
C SER A 60 -14.67 -6.65 1.01
N CYS A 61 -14.01 -5.82 1.82
CA CYS A 61 -14.02 -4.36 1.63
C CYS A 61 -13.19 -3.88 0.42
N ARG A 62 -12.31 -4.73 -0.13
CA ARG A 62 -11.41 -4.45 -1.26
C ARG A 62 -10.47 -3.27 -1.07
N HIS A 63 -10.38 -2.71 0.14
CA HIS A 63 -9.52 -1.57 0.42
C HIS A 63 -8.04 -2.01 0.45
N ARG A 64 -7.16 -1.25 -0.22
CA ARG A 64 -5.72 -1.55 -0.39
C ARG A 64 -4.89 -1.60 0.91
N THR A 65 -5.45 -1.18 2.03
CA THR A 65 -4.79 -1.24 3.35
C THR A 65 -5.32 -2.40 4.19
N CYS A 66 -6.34 -3.11 3.73
CA CYS A 66 -6.92 -4.22 4.48
C CYS A 66 -6.03 -5.46 4.31
N PRO A 67 -5.40 -5.98 5.38
CA PRO A 67 -4.48 -7.11 5.27
C PRO A 67 -5.19 -8.37 4.74
N ARG A 68 -6.45 -8.59 5.12
CA ARG A 68 -7.28 -9.71 4.64
C ARG A 68 -7.57 -9.64 3.14
N CYS A 69 -7.74 -8.44 2.60
CA CYS A 69 -7.99 -8.25 1.16
C CYS A 69 -6.69 -8.23 0.36
N CYS A 70 -5.62 -7.67 0.93
CA CYS A 70 -4.35 -7.52 0.23
C CYS A 70 -3.55 -8.82 0.21
N GLY A 71 -3.71 -9.69 1.21
CA GLY A 71 -3.00 -10.97 1.29
C GLY A 71 -3.15 -11.85 0.05
N HIS A 72 -4.29 -11.78 -0.66
CA HIS A 72 -4.48 -12.50 -1.92
C HIS A 72 -3.99 -11.73 -3.16
N ARG A 73 -4.02 -10.39 -3.10
CA ARG A 73 -3.65 -9.53 -4.24
C ARG A 73 -2.15 -9.34 -4.40
N ILE A 74 -1.41 -9.36 -3.29
CA ILE A 74 0.05 -9.17 -3.30
C ILE A 74 0.73 -10.31 -4.07
N PRO A 75 0.45 -11.61 -3.81
CA PRO A 75 1.04 -12.70 -4.59
C PRO A 75 0.73 -12.59 -6.09
N GLN A 76 -0.54 -12.38 -6.46
CA GLN A 76 -0.94 -12.21 -7.87
C GLN A 76 -0.20 -11.06 -8.56
N TRP A 77 -0.01 -9.96 -7.84
CA TRP A 77 0.75 -8.82 -8.36
C TRP A 77 2.24 -9.16 -8.51
N LEU A 78 2.83 -9.88 -7.55
CA LEU A 78 4.21 -10.35 -7.62
C LEU A 78 4.42 -11.32 -8.78
N ASP A 79 3.52 -12.29 -8.96
CA ASP A 79 3.57 -13.26 -10.07
C ASP A 79 3.58 -12.54 -11.42
N GLY A 80 2.73 -11.53 -11.59
CA GLY A 80 2.67 -10.73 -12.81
C GLY A 80 3.94 -9.92 -13.08
N TRP A 81 4.64 -9.47 -12.03
CA TRP A 81 5.95 -8.82 -12.19
C TRP A 81 7.06 -9.80 -12.48
N GLN A 82 7.10 -10.95 -11.81
CA GLN A 82 8.11 -11.98 -12.03
C GLN A 82 8.15 -12.42 -13.50
N GLN A 83 7.00 -12.47 -14.18
CA GLN A 83 6.91 -12.77 -15.60
C GLN A 83 7.47 -11.68 -16.53
N GLN A 84 7.61 -10.44 -16.04
CA GLN A 84 8.12 -9.29 -16.79
C GLN A 84 9.59 -8.99 -16.49
N LEU A 85 10.19 -9.64 -15.48
CA LEU A 85 11.60 -9.43 -15.14
C LEU A 85 12.50 -10.05 -16.21
N LEU A 86 13.46 -9.28 -16.68
CA LEU A 86 14.48 -9.75 -17.61
C LEU A 86 15.51 -10.60 -16.85
N PRO A 87 16.08 -11.66 -17.45
CA PRO A 87 17.12 -12.48 -16.83
C PRO A 87 18.48 -11.75 -16.85
N THR A 88 18.58 -10.66 -16.10
CA THR A 88 19.76 -9.78 -15.99
C THR A 88 19.95 -9.32 -14.54
N ASP A 89 21.04 -8.60 -14.26
CA ASP A 89 21.29 -8.03 -12.95
C ASP A 89 20.27 -6.95 -12.59
N HIS A 90 19.80 -6.98 -11.34
CA HIS A 90 18.86 -6.01 -10.81
C HIS A 90 19.52 -5.20 -9.70
N PHE A 91 19.35 -3.88 -9.74
CA PHE A 91 19.91 -2.96 -8.75
C PHE A 91 18.79 -2.25 -7.98
N HIS A 92 18.97 -2.11 -6.67
CA HIS A 92 18.05 -1.38 -5.80
C HIS A 92 18.67 -0.03 -5.43
N VAL A 93 18.05 1.05 -5.91
CA VAL A 93 18.49 2.43 -5.65
C VAL A 93 17.46 3.13 -4.77
N ILE A 94 17.94 3.83 -3.74
CA ILE A 94 17.09 4.54 -2.78
C ILE A 94 17.25 6.04 -2.99
N PHE A 95 16.14 6.70 -3.32
CA PHE A 95 16.04 8.16 -3.35
C PHE A 95 15.34 8.64 -2.08
N THR A 96 15.99 9.56 -1.36
CA THR A 96 15.44 10.14 -0.12
C THR A 96 14.98 11.56 -0.39
N LEU A 97 13.73 11.87 -0.05
CA LEU A 97 13.20 13.23 -0.14
C LEU A 97 13.88 14.13 0.92
N PRO A 98 14.48 15.27 0.53
CA PRO A 98 15.06 16.24 1.46
C PRO A 98 14.06 16.67 2.56
N ARG A 99 14.59 16.97 3.76
CA ARG A 99 13.75 17.23 4.95
C ARG A 99 12.87 18.45 4.82
N GLU A 100 13.41 19.46 4.17
CA GLU A 100 12.81 20.76 3.91
C GLU A 100 11.50 20.64 3.11
N LEU A 101 11.31 19.53 2.39
CA LEU A 101 10.12 19.27 1.58
C LEU A 101 9.03 18.48 2.31
N HIS A 102 9.24 18.00 3.53
CA HIS A 102 8.29 17.10 4.20
C HIS A 102 6.99 17.78 4.59
N GLU A 103 7.07 19.02 5.07
CA GLU A 103 5.87 19.79 5.41
C GLU A 103 5.02 20.05 4.15
N VAL A 104 5.66 20.50 3.07
CA VAL A 104 4.99 20.72 1.78
C VAL A 104 4.38 19.42 1.26
N TRP A 105 5.10 18.29 1.38
CA TRP A 105 4.63 16.96 1.00
C TRP A 105 3.38 16.54 1.75
N GLN A 106 3.31 16.79 3.06
CA GLN A 106 2.17 16.39 3.87
C GLN A 106 0.85 16.97 3.36
N TRP A 107 0.91 18.21 2.87
CA TRP A 107 -0.24 18.92 2.32
C TRP A 107 -0.46 18.65 0.82
N ASN A 108 0.60 18.33 0.07
CA ASN A 108 0.59 18.20 -1.38
C ASN A 108 1.00 16.80 -1.87
N ARG A 109 0.59 15.75 -1.16
CA ARG A 109 1.06 14.37 -1.38
C ARG A 109 0.96 13.90 -2.84
N ALA A 110 -0.20 14.09 -3.48
CA ALA A 110 -0.42 13.59 -4.84
C ALA A 110 0.51 14.26 -5.87
N PRO A 111 0.51 15.60 -6.02
CA PRO A 111 1.39 16.25 -6.98
C PRO A 111 2.88 16.05 -6.64
N LEU A 112 3.27 16.09 -5.36
CA LEU A 112 4.66 15.85 -5.01
C LEU A 112 5.11 14.40 -5.20
N THR A 113 4.21 13.42 -5.03
CA THR A 113 4.50 12.02 -5.39
C THR A 113 4.77 11.88 -6.88
N GLU A 114 3.95 12.53 -7.72
CA GLU A 114 4.14 12.51 -9.15
C GLU A 114 5.48 13.15 -9.56
N VAL A 115 5.79 14.33 -9.02
CA VAL A 115 7.07 15.02 -9.27
C VAL A 115 8.24 14.15 -8.83
N LEU A 116 8.19 13.56 -7.63
CA LEU A 116 9.26 12.70 -7.14
C LEU A 116 9.52 11.51 -8.08
N PHE A 117 8.49 10.75 -8.46
CA PHE A 117 8.66 9.61 -9.35
C PHE A 117 9.16 10.03 -10.74
N ARG A 118 8.71 11.18 -11.24
CA ARG A 118 9.19 11.74 -12.49
C ARG A 118 10.68 12.08 -12.40
N SER A 119 11.10 12.82 -11.38
CA SER A 119 12.50 13.18 -11.14
C SER A 119 13.39 11.94 -11.03
N VAL A 120 12.97 10.94 -10.25
CA VAL A 120 13.71 9.67 -10.10
C VAL A 120 13.87 8.96 -11.45
N ARG A 121 12.79 8.82 -12.22
CA ARG A 121 12.82 8.19 -13.54
C ARG A 121 13.75 8.92 -14.50
N GLU A 122 13.65 10.25 -14.56
CA GLU A 122 14.46 11.07 -15.46
C GLU A 122 15.94 11.02 -15.09
N THR A 123 16.27 11.11 -13.80
CA THR A 123 17.66 10.96 -13.33
C THR A 123 18.24 9.61 -13.73
N LEU A 124 17.50 8.51 -13.53
CA LEU A 124 17.97 7.17 -13.91
C LEU A 124 18.07 7.00 -15.42
N ALA A 125 17.12 7.53 -16.19
CA ALA A 125 17.15 7.44 -17.64
C ALA A 125 18.34 8.20 -18.25
N ILE A 126 18.66 9.39 -17.72
CA ILE A 126 19.82 10.18 -18.16
C ILE A 126 21.12 9.44 -17.83
N LEU A 127 21.28 9.01 -16.57
CA LEU A 127 22.51 8.36 -16.12
C LEU A 127 22.78 7.04 -16.85
N LEU A 128 21.75 6.19 -16.98
CA LEU A 128 21.90 4.85 -17.55
C LEU A 128 21.85 4.84 -19.08
N GLY A 129 21.34 5.90 -19.70
CA GLY A 129 21.41 6.08 -21.15
C GLY A 129 22.79 6.51 -21.66
N ASP A 130 23.66 7.01 -20.80
CA ASP A 130 25.04 7.38 -21.14
C ASP A 130 25.91 6.14 -21.36
N ALA A 131 26.61 6.08 -22.50
CA ALA A 131 27.49 4.98 -22.90
C ALA A 131 28.71 4.79 -21.99
N HIS A 132 29.08 5.81 -21.20
CA HIS A 132 30.10 5.67 -20.16
C HIS A 132 29.66 4.72 -19.04
N TRP A 133 28.34 4.64 -18.78
CA TRP A 133 27.75 3.81 -17.73
C TRP A 133 27.12 2.55 -18.34
N LEU A 134 25.79 2.54 -18.53
CA LEU A 134 25.07 1.39 -19.09
C LEU A 134 24.85 1.53 -20.60
N GLY A 135 24.66 2.74 -21.12
CA GLY A 135 24.39 2.99 -22.54
C GLY A 135 23.06 2.41 -23.04
N ALA A 136 22.09 2.16 -22.17
CA ALA A 136 20.83 1.51 -22.54
C ALA A 136 19.64 2.09 -21.78
N GLN A 137 18.43 1.86 -22.32
CA GLN A 137 17.21 2.24 -21.63
C GLN A 137 16.93 1.28 -20.44
N PRO A 138 16.87 1.78 -19.20
CA PRO A 138 16.60 0.94 -18.04
C PRO A 138 15.12 0.56 -17.93
N GLY A 139 14.85 -0.67 -17.50
CA GLY A 139 13.57 -1.04 -16.90
C GLY A 139 13.53 -0.54 -15.44
N ILE A 140 12.46 0.15 -15.05
CA ILE A 140 12.34 0.75 -13.71
C ILE A 140 11.06 0.27 -13.02
N LEU A 141 11.23 -0.41 -11.89
CA LEU A 141 10.17 -0.64 -10.90
C LEU A 141 10.41 0.27 -9.70
N ALA A 142 9.49 1.19 -9.45
CA ALA A 142 9.63 2.19 -8.39
C ALA A 142 8.51 2.04 -7.35
N ALA A 143 8.91 2.07 -6.07
CA ALA A 143 8.00 2.02 -4.93
C ALA A 143 8.28 3.19 -3.99
N LEU A 144 7.22 3.76 -3.41
CA LEU A 144 7.33 4.85 -2.45
C LEU A 144 7.08 4.33 -1.04
N HIS A 145 8.10 4.46 -0.19
CA HIS A 145 7.99 4.24 1.24
C HIS A 145 7.78 5.58 1.95
N THR A 146 6.64 5.74 2.63
CA THR A 146 6.29 6.96 3.41
C THR A 146 6.40 6.77 4.92
N TRP A 147 6.82 5.57 5.33
CA TRP A 147 7.00 5.15 6.71
C TRP A 147 8.31 4.37 6.79
N GLY A 148 9.09 4.63 7.81
CA GLY A 148 10.31 3.88 8.09
C GLY A 148 10.02 2.78 9.10
N ARG A 149 11.09 2.06 9.47
CA ARG A 149 10.99 0.87 10.33
C ARG A 149 10.35 1.13 11.69
N THR A 150 10.42 2.36 12.19
CA THR A 150 9.86 2.81 13.47
C THR A 150 8.40 3.28 13.38
N LEU A 151 7.75 3.17 12.21
CA LEU A 151 6.38 3.66 11.95
C LEU A 151 6.19 5.16 12.20
N THR A 152 7.28 5.91 12.34
CA THR A 152 7.29 7.37 12.24
C THR A 152 7.03 7.75 10.78
N LEU A 153 6.46 8.94 10.56
CA LEU A 153 6.44 9.52 9.21
C LEU A 153 7.88 9.45 8.70
N HIS A 154 8.11 8.93 7.50
CA HIS A 154 9.45 8.96 6.94
C HIS A 154 9.54 9.85 5.70
N PRO A 155 10.53 10.76 5.70
CA PRO A 155 11.44 11.00 6.82
C PRO A 155 10.75 11.76 7.99
N PRO A 156 11.27 11.64 9.23
CA PRO A 156 10.58 12.07 10.44
C PRO A 156 10.42 13.60 10.49
N ASN A 157 9.21 14.03 10.82
CA ASN A 157 9.01 15.34 11.43
C ASN A 157 9.66 15.27 12.83
N ALA A 158 10.63 16.14 13.09
CA ALA A 158 11.01 16.47 14.46
C ALA A 158 9.92 17.38 15.06
#